data_AF-A0A9W8WF71-F1
#
_entry.id   AF-A0A9W8WF71-F1
#
_cell.length_a   1.000
_cell.length_b   1.000
_cell.length_c   1.000
_cell.angle_alpha   90.00
_cell.angle_beta   90.00
_cell.angle_gamma   90.00
#
_symmetry.space_group_name_H-M   'P 1'
#
loop_
_entity.id
_entity.type
_entity.pdbx_description
1 polymer ?
#
loop_
_entity_poly.entity_id
_entity_poly.type
_entity_poly.pdbx_seq_one_letter_code
_entity_poly.pdbx_strand_id
1 'polypeptide(L)'
;MVALLSFDRRISLEGTVLDSKVRSIRDRLSQDWSAAIYNGMYFSPERELVEHAIKFSQRQVEGKVNLVAYKGCAYVVGRSSETSNLYSADGSSMDTLDMNWTSQDTSGFIAIQAIRLEKYGARKIKDGEPLVR
;
A
#
# COMPACT_ATOMS: atom_id res chain seq x y z
N MET A 1 -3.54 11.35 -21.51
CA MET A 1 -4.77 11.05 -20.75
C MET A 1 -5.00 9.55 -20.53
N VAL A 2 -4.93 8.70 -21.56
CA VAL A 2 -5.14 7.23 -21.44
C VAL A 2 -4.14 6.55 -20.49
N ALA A 3 -2.86 6.95 -20.51
CA ALA A 3 -1.83 6.39 -19.63
C ALA A 3 -2.08 6.71 -18.15
N LEU A 4 -2.48 7.95 -17.84
CA LEU A 4 -2.82 8.42 -16.49
C LEU A 4 -4.04 7.67 -15.94
N LEU A 5 -5.09 7.52 -16.75
CA LEU A 5 -6.27 6.71 -16.40
C LEU A 5 -5.90 5.27 -16.09
N SER A 6 -5.02 4.68 -16.90
CA SER A 6 -4.56 3.29 -16.71
C SER A 6 -3.73 3.12 -15.44
N PHE A 7 -2.95 4.14 -15.08
CA PHE A 7 -2.11 4.16 -13.88
C PHE A 7 -2.95 4.27 -12.61
N ASP A 8 -3.85 5.26 -12.53
CA ASP A 8 -4.73 5.47 -11.36
C ASP A 8 -5.65 4.27 -11.12
N ARG A 9 -6.12 3.66 -12.21
CA ARG A 9 -6.87 2.40 -12.18
C ARG A 9 -6.08 1.29 -11.51
N ARG A 10 -4.82 1.09 -11.93
CA ARG A 10 -3.97 -0.01 -11.44
C ARG A 10 -3.65 0.16 -9.96
N ILE A 11 -3.19 1.34 -9.55
CA ILE A 11 -2.87 1.66 -8.14
C ILE A 11 -4.07 1.44 -7.23
N SER A 12 -5.25 1.82 -7.73
CA SER A 12 -6.51 1.64 -7.03
C SER A 12 -6.84 0.18 -6.80
N LEU A 13 -6.73 -0.64 -7.86
CA LEU A 13 -7.03 -2.07 -7.79
C LEU A 13 -6.04 -2.82 -6.90
N GLU A 14 -4.75 -2.52 -7.05
CA GLU A 14 -3.68 -3.06 -6.21
C GLU A 14 -3.90 -2.77 -4.72
N GLY A 15 -4.54 -1.66 -4.37
CA GLY A 15 -4.86 -1.35 -2.98
C GLY A 15 -5.92 -2.22 -2.33
N THR A 16 -6.79 -2.85 -3.12
CA THR A 16 -7.79 -3.81 -2.63
C THR A 16 -7.25 -5.24 -2.67
N VAL A 17 -6.35 -5.53 -3.62
CA VAL A 17 -6.00 -6.91 -3.99
C VAL A 17 -4.60 -7.35 -3.54
N LEU A 18 -3.71 -6.42 -3.18
CA LEU A 18 -2.38 -6.76 -2.67
C LEU A 18 -2.28 -6.54 -1.17
N ASP A 19 -1.55 -7.43 -0.51
CA ASP A 19 -1.11 -7.22 0.86
C ASP A 19 -0.26 -5.94 0.98
N SER A 20 -0.42 -5.25 2.11
CA SER A 20 0.24 -3.98 2.41
C SER A 20 1.78 -4.04 2.34
N LYS A 21 2.40 -5.12 2.83
CA LYS A 21 3.86 -5.26 2.83
C LYS A 21 4.37 -5.61 1.44
N VAL A 22 3.66 -6.49 0.73
CA VAL A 22 3.96 -6.82 -0.67
C VAL A 22 3.88 -5.56 -1.53
N ARG A 23 2.86 -4.73 -1.33
CA ARG A 23 2.71 -3.44 -2.01
C ARG A 23 3.88 -2.50 -1.74
N SER A 24 4.30 -2.36 -0.47
CA SER A 24 5.44 -1.51 -0.12
C SER A 24 6.75 -1.97 -0.78
N ILE A 25 7.00 -3.27 -0.86
CA ILE A 25 8.18 -3.83 -1.54
C ILE A 25 8.09 -3.55 -3.05
N ARG A 26 6.92 -3.81 -3.65
CA ARG A 26 6.69 -3.55 -5.08
C ARG A 26 6.90 -2.07 -5.44
N ASP A 27 6.46 -1.14 -4.60
CA ASP A 27 6.64 0.29 -4.82
C ASP A 27 8.12 0.68 -4.83
N ARG A 28 8.95 0.10 -3.95
CA ARG A 28 10.42 0.29 -3.99
C ARG A 28 11.03 -0.28 -5.26
N LEU A 29 10.69 -1.52 -5.60
CA LEU A 29 11.17 -2.17 -6.83
C LEU A 29 10.76 -1.41 -8.10
N SER A 30 9.61 -0.73 -8.10
CA SER A 30 9.18 0.11 -9.21
C SER A 30 10.09 1.32 -9.42
N GLN A 31 10.68 1.87 -8.35
CA GLN A 31 11.65 2.97 -8.44
C GLN A 31 12.98 2.45 -9.01
N ASP A 32 13.47 1.31 -8.51
CA ASP A 32 14.70 0.67 -9.01
C ASP A 32 14.58 0.31 -10.50
N TRP A 33 13.43 -0.23 -10.90
CA TRP A 33 13.14 -0.53 -12.31
C TRP A 33 13.18 0.74 -13.16
N SER A 34 12.57 1.83 -12.69
CA SER A 34 12.57 3.12 -13.40
C SER A 34 13.98 3.69 -13.54
N ALA A 35 14.81 3.57 -12.49
CA ALA A 35 16.20 4.01 -12.51
C ALA A 35 17.05 3.20 -13.49
N ALA A 36 16.87 1.88 -13.55
CA ALA A 36 17.56 1.02 -14.51
C ALA A 36 17.25 1.42 -15.96
N ILE A 37 15.98 1.71 -16.27
CA ILE A 37 15.57 2.18 -17.61
C ILE A 37 16.19 3.54 -17.92
N TYR A 38 16.14 4.49 -16.97
CA TYR A 38 16.69 5.82 -17.14
C TYR A 38 18.20 5.80 -17.41
N ASN A 39 18.93 4.91 -16.74
CA ASN A 39 20.37 4.74 -16.90
C ASN A 39 20.76 3.88 -18.12
N GLY A 40 19.80 3.46 -18.95
CA GLY A 40 20.06 2.65 -20.15
C GLY A 40 20.37 1.18 -19.87
N MET A 41 20.17 0.71 -18.63
CA MET A 41 20.42 -0.67 -18.21
C MET A 41 19.28 -1.63 -18.60
N TYR A 42 18.73 -1.46 -19.81
CA TYR A 42 17.60 -2.26 -20.28
C TYR A 42 17.96 -3.74 -20.41
N PHE A 43 19.14 -4.10 -20.92
CA PHE A 43 19.53 -5.51 -21.09
C PHE A 43 20.32 -6.09 -19.91
N SER A 44 20.19 -5.46 -18.74
CA SER A 44 20.94 -5.86 -17.56
C SER A 44 20.23 -6.98 -16.77
N PRO A 45 21.00 -7.87 -16.10
CA PRO A 45 20.44 -8.93 -15.28
C PRO A 45 19.69 -8.37 -14.04
N GLU A 46 20.12 -7.22 -13.50
CA GLU A 46 19.44 -6.57 -12.38
C GLU A 46 18.03 -6.11 -12.74
N ARG A 47 17.84 -5.56 -13.95
CA ARG A 47 16.52 -5.17 -14.44
C ARG A 47 15.62 -6.39 -14.66
N GLU A 48 16.16 -7.51 -15.16
CA GLU A 48 15.41 -8.78 -15.29
C GLU A 48 14.88 -9.26 -13.95
N LEU A 49 15.76 -9.30 -12.94
CA LEU A 49 15.38 -9.73 -11.59
C LEU A 49 14.22 -8.88 -11.04
N VAL A 50 14.35 -7.56 -11.12
CA VAL A 50 13.33 -6.61 -10.65
C VAL A 50 12.02 -6.79 -11.42
N GLU A 51 12.09 -6.94 -12.74
CA GLU A 51 10.93 -7.14 -13.59
C GLU A 51 10.19 -8.45 -13.25
N HIS A 52 10.92 -9.53 -12.98
CA HIS A 52 10.32 -10.80 -12.55
C HIS A 52 9.62 -10.68 -11.20
N ALA A 53 10.21 -9.98 -10.24
CA ALA A 53 9.58 -9.71 -8.95
C ALA A 53 8.30 -8.88 -9.10
N ILE A 54 8.31 -7.86 -9.96
CA ILE A 54 7.12 -7.06 -10.27
C ILE A 54 6.06 -7.95 -10.92
N LYS A 55 6.40 -8.73 -11.96
CA LYS A 55 5.47 -9.65 -12.63
C LYS A 55 4.86 -10.66 -11.67
N PHE A 56 5.64 -11.17 -10.72
CA PHE A 56 5.14 -12.07 -9.67
C PHE A 56 4.05 -11.39 -8.82
N SER A 57 4.26 -10.14 -8.40
CA SER A 57 3.26 -9.39 -7.62
C SER A 57 1.94 -9.18 -8.38
N GLN A 58 1.98 -9.08 -9.71
CA GLN A 58 0.79 -8.76 -10.50
C GLN A 58 -0.11 -9.97 -10.80
N ARG A 59 0.30 -11.20 -10.46
CA ARG A 59 -0.39 -12.45 -10.86
C ARG A 59 -1.85 -12.55 -10.38
N GLN A 60 -2.16 -11.95 -9.23
CA GLN A 60 -3.50 -12.00 -8.64
C GLN A 60 -4.24 -10.66 -8.72
N VAL A 61 -3.68 -9.67 -9.43
CA VAL A 61 -4.28 -8.33 -9.52
C VAL A 61 -5.32 -8.32 -10.65
N GLU A 62 -6.52 -8.78 -10.31
CA GLU A 62 -7.66 -8.83 -11.23
C GLU A 62 -8.88 -8.14 -10.61
N GLY A 63 -9.64 -7.43 -11.42
CA GLY A 63 -10.89 -6.79 -10.99
C GLY A 63 -11.27 -5.59 -11.84
N LYS A 64 -12.33 -4.92 -11.41
CA LYS A 64 -12.94 -3.77 -12.09
C LYS A 64 -12.86 -2.53 -11.21
N VAL A 65 -12.58 -1.39 -11.84
CA VAL A 65 -12.51 -0.09 -11.18
C VAL A 65 -13.34 0.89 -11.98
N ASN A 66 -14.30 1.52 -11.32
CA ASN A 66 -15.15 2.55 -11.89
C ASN A 66 -14.48 3.91 -11.70
N LEU A 67 -14.21 4.59 -12.80
CA LEU A 67 -13.58 5.91 -12.84
C LEU A 67 -14.54 6.95 -13.40
N VAL A 68 -14.55 8.14 -12.84
CA VAL A 68 -15.22 9.32 -13.40
C VAL A 68 -14.15 10.31 -13.84
N ALA A 69 -14.17 10.67 -15.12
CA ALA A 69 -13.30 11.72 -15.65
C ALA A 69 -14.02 13.06 -15.55
N TYR A 70 -13.44 14.00 -14.81
CA TYR A 70 -14.00 15.33 -14.61
C TYR A 70 -12.91 16.39 -14.66
N LYS A 71 -13.12 17.42 -15.50
CA LYS A 71 -12.19 18.57 -15.69
C LYS A 71 -10.72 18.17 -15.91
N GLY A 72 -10.47 17.12 -16.69
CA GLY A 72 -9.12 16.64 -16.98
C GLY A 72 -8.48 15.76 -15.89
N CYS A 73 -9.19 15.53 -14.78
CA CYS A 73 -8.79 14.61 -13.72
C CYS A 73 -9.61 13.32 -13.76
N ALA A 74 -9.05 12.22 -13.26
CA ALA A 74 -9.74 10.96 -13.08
C ALA A 74 -9.97 10.71 -11.58
N TYR A 75 -11.20 10.35 -11.21
CA TYR A 75 -11.60 10.04 -9.85
C TYR A 75 -12.07 8.61 -9.74
N VAL A 76 -11.65 7.90 -8.71
CA VAL A 76 -12.04 6.51 -8.47
C VAL A 76 -13.32 6.49 -7.64
N VAL A 77 -14.40 5.95 -8.21
CA VAL A 77 -15.73 5.93 -7.59
C VAL A 77 -16.04 4.58 -6.96
N GLY A 78 -15.53 3.50 -7.54
CA GLY A 78 -15.78 2.15 -7.02
C GLY A 78 -14.74 1.16 -7.48
N ARG A 79 -14.61 0.07 -6.73
CA ARG A 79 -13.68 -1.04 -6.97
C ARG A 79 -14.39 -2.34 -6.64
N SER A 80 -14.18 -3.36 -7.44
CA SER A 80 -14.70 -4.71 -7.19
C SER A 80 -13.72 -5.74 -7.73
N SER A 81 -13.44 -6.77 -6.95
CA SER A 81 -12.55 -7.88 -7.33
C SER A 81 -13.19 -9.18 -6.88
N GLU A 82 -13.43 -10.10 -7.81
CA GLU A 82 -13.97 -11.44 -7.52
C GLU A 82 -12.86 -12.38 -7.00
N THR A 83 -11.61 -12.13 -7.39
CA THR A 83 -10.46 -13.00 -7.14
C THR A 83 -9.75 -12.72 -5.80
N SER A 84 -10.08 -11.62 -5.11
CA SER A 84 -9.35 -11.17 -3.94
C SER A 84 -10.21 -11.22 -2.67
N ASN A 85 -9.77 -12.02 -1.71
CA ASN A 85 -10.39 -12.19 -0.39
C ASN A 85 -9.73 -11.31 0.69
N LEU A 86 -8.86 -10.35 0.31
CA LEU A 86 -8.14 -9.52 1.28
C LEU A 86 -9.02 -8.42 1.89
N TYR A 87 -10.06 -7.99 1.17
CA TYR A 87 -11.05 -7.07 1.71
C TYR A 87 -12.25 -7.86 2.26
N SER A 88 -12.60 -7.58 3.51
CA SER A 88 -13.81 -8.10 4.16
C SER A 88 -14.65 -6.93 4.65
N ALA A 89 -15.88 -6.84 4.14
CA ALA A 89 -16.85 -5.83 4.57
C ALA A 89 -17.23 -6.06 6.04
N ASP A 90 -17.50 -7.31 6.42
CA ASP A 90 -17.85 -7.69 7.78
C ASP A 90 -16.73 -7.36 8.77
N GLY A 91 -15.47 -7.61 8.40
CA GLY A 91 -14.29 -7.31 9.22
C GLY A 91 -13.98 -5.80 9.36
N SER A 92 -14.56 -4.95 8.50
CA SER A 92 -14.34 -3.51 8.48
C SER A 92 -15.56 -2.70 8.95
N SER A 93 -16.70 -3.37 9.19
CA SER A 93 -17.96 -2.75 9.56
C SER A 93 -17.94 -2.25 11.01
N MET A 94 -18.60 -1.13 11.28
CA MET A 94 -18.85 -0.68 12.66
C MET A 94 -20.25 -1.05 13.15
N ASP A 95 -21.13 -1.50 12.24
CA ASP A 95 -22.54 -1.79 12.52
C ASP A 95 -22.77 -3.25 12.94
N THR A 96 -21.89 -4.17 12.55
CA THR A 96 -21.99 -5.60 12.84
C THR A 96 -20.95 -6.01 13.89
N LEU A 97 -21.41 -6.65 14.97
CA LEU A 97 -20.55 -7.16 16.06
C LEU A 97 -19.90 -8.52 15.74
N ASP A 98 -20.23 -9.13 14.61
CA ASP A 98 -19.71 -10.43 14.17
C ASP A 98 -18.31 -10.28 13.53
N MET A 99 -17.36 -9.80 14.32
CA MET A 99 -15.97 -9.61 13.90
C MET A 99 -15.08 -10.71 14.46
N ASN A 100 -14.11 -11.18 13.68
CA ASN A 100 -13.10 -12.16 14.12
C ASN A 100 -12.04 -11.56 15.06
N TRP A 101 -12.22 -10.33 15.55
CA TRP A 101 -11.27 -9.62 16.42
C TRP A 101 -12.01 -8.75 17.44
N THR A 102 -11.41 -8.54 18.62
CA THR A 102 -12.01 -7.71 19.68
C THR A 102 -11.27 -6.38 19.80
N SER A 103 -11.98 -5.31 20.12
CA SER A 103 -11.37 -3.99 20.39
C SER A 103 -10.31 -4.02 21.49
N GLN A 104 -10.42 -4.94 22.46
CA GLN A 104 -9.45 -5.14 23.54
C GLN A 104 -8.07 -5.54 23.02
N ASP A 105 -7.98 -6.34 21.95
CA ASP A 105 -6.71 -6.77 21.35
C ASP A 105 -5.90 -5.58 20.81
N THR A 106 -6.60 -4.52 20.40
CA THR A 106 -5.99 -3.29 19.89
C THR A 106 -5.19 -2.56 20.97
N SER A 107 -5.64 -2.61 22.23
CA SER A 107 -4.98 -1.94 23.36
C SER A 107 -3.55 -2.47 23.56
N GLY A 108 -3.37 -3.80 23.54
CA GLY A 108 -2.06 -4.43 23.65
C GLY A 108 -1.13 -4.09 22.48
N PHE A 109 -1.67 -4.08 21.25
CA PHE A 109 -0.91 -3.70 20.06
C PHE A 109 -0.40 -2.25 20.13
N ILE A 110 -1.26 -1.30 20.50
CA ILE A 110 -0.89 0.11 20.66
C ILE A 110 0.18 0.26 21.74
N ALA A 111 -0.01 -0.38 22.90
CA ALA A 111 0.94 -0.30 24.00
C ALA A 111 2.34 -0.78 23.58
N ILE A 112 2.44 -1.92 22.88
CA ILE A 112 3.72 -2.46 22.40
C ILE A 112 4.38 -1.49 21.40
N GLN A 113 3.62 -0.94 20.46
CA GLN A 113 4.14 0.00 19.47
C GLN A 113 4.55 1.35 20.08
N ALA A 114 3.91 1.76 21.18
CA ALA A 114 4.20 3.00 21.90
C ALA A 114 5.55 2.96 22.64
N ILE A 115 5.99 1.80 23.15
CA ILE A 115 7.22 1.65 23.94
C ILE A 115 8.44 2.32 23.26
N ARG A 116 8.61 2.14 21.95
CA ARG A 116 9.75 2.74 21.21
C ARG A 116 9.66 4.27 21.15
N LEU A 117 8.45 4.81 21.04
CA LEU A 117 8.20 6.25 20.94
C LEU A 117 8.37 6.91 22.31
N GLU A 118 7.90 6.26 23.37
CA GLU A 118 8.09 6.72 24.75
C GLU A 118 9.57 6.80 25.13
N LYS A 119 10.36 5.77 24.82
CA LYS A 119 11.82 5.79 25.07
C LYS A 119 12.52 6.90 24.30
N TYR A 120 12.13 7.13 23.06
CA TYR A 120 12.68 8.22 22.24
C TYR A 120 12.31 9.60 22.83
N GLY A 121 11.06 9.78 23.25
CA GLY A 121 10.59 11.01 23.90
C GLY A 121 11.31 11.28 25.23
N ALA A 122 11.47 10.25 26.07
CA ALA A 122 12.21 10.36 27.33
C ALA A 122 13.67 10.77 27.12
N ARG A 123 14.32 10.23 26.08
CA ARG A 123 15.68 10.64 25.69
C ARG A 123 15.74 12.12 25.31
N LYS A 124 14.83 12.59 24.44
CA LYS A 124 14.76 14.00 24.05
C LYS A 124 14.57 14.95 25.23
N ILE A 125 13.67 14.59 26.16
CA ILE A 125 13.44 15.38 27.38
C ILE A 125 14.73 15.49 28.20
N LYS A 126 15.47 14.38 28.34
CA LYS A 126 16.75 14.36 29.06
C LYS A 126 17.82 15.23 28.38
N ASP A 127 17.85 15.21 27.05
CA ASP A 127 18.81 15.96 26.24
C ASP A 127 18.41 17.45 26.08
N GLY A 128 17.27 17.87 26.66
CA GLY A 128 16.76 19.23 26.56
C GLY A 128 16.20 19.59 25.17
N GLU A 129 15.99 18.60 24.31
CA GLU A 129 15.47 18.79 22.96
C GLU A 129 13.94 18.92 22.98
N PRO A 130 13.36 19.87 22.23
CA PRO A 130 11.92 20.00 22.14
C PRO A 130 11.30 18.79 21.42
N LEU A 131 10.18 18.29 21.97
CA LEU A 131 9.42 17.17 21.41
C LEU A 131 8.59 17.56 20.19
N VAL A 132 8.17 18.82 20.15
CA VAL A 132 7.41 19.42 19.06
C VAL A 132 8.30 20.50 18.44
N ARG A 133 8.14 20.73 17.14
CA ARG A 133 8.83 21.81 16.44
C ARG A 133 8.36 23.17 16.92
#